data_AF-A0A651GM11-F1
#
_entry.id   AF-A0A651GM11-F1
#
_cell.length_a   1.000
_cell.length_b   1.000
_cell.length_c   1.000
_cell.angle_alpha   90.00
_cell.angle_beta   90.00
_cell.angle_gamma   90.00
#
_symmetry.space_group_name_H-M   'P 1'
#
loop_
_entity.id
_entity.type
_entity.pdbx_description
1 polymer ?
#
loop_
_entity_poly.entity_id
_entity_poly.type
_entity_poly.pdbx_seq_one_letter_code
_entity_poly.pdbx_strand_id
1 'polypeptide(L)'
;ELTEDDLISIVFTATDDVHSAYPAEAARVAGITHVPLLCTRELDIEGGIERCIRILVHAYTPRTARELRHVYLHDARQLRTDLPE
;
A
#
# COMPACT_ATOMS: atom_id res chain seq x y z
N GLU A 1 13.50 -1.64 12.40
CA GLU A 1 13.05 -1.35 11.03
C GLU A 1 12.57 -2.66 10.40
N LEU A 2 11.82 -2.61 9.31
CA LEU A 2 11.50 -3.81 8.52
C LEU A 2 12.50 -3.91 7.37
N THR A 3 12.91 -5.13 7.07
CA THR A 3 13.71 -5.49 5.91
C THR A 3 12.87 -6.28 4.92
N GLU A 4 13.38 -6.49 3.71
CA GLU A 4 12.71 -7.31 2.70
C GLU A 4 12.51 -8.77 3.14
N ASP A 5 13.43 -9.30 3.95
CA ASP A 5 13.33 -10.67 4.52
C ASP A 5 12.18 -10.84 5.51
N ASP A 6 11.67 -9.73 6.06
CA ASP A 6 10.52 -9.75 6.97
C ASP A 6 9.18 -9.85 6.21
N LEU A 7 9.17 -9.64 4.89
CA LEU A 7 7.96 -9.53 4.10
C LEU A 7 7.43 -10.90 3.68
N ILE A 8 6.13 -11.11 3.91
CA ILE A 8 5.41 -12.33 3.48
C ILE A 8 4.80 -12.10 2.10
N SER A 9 4.12 -10.96 1.90
CA SER A 9 3.51 -10.57 0.63
C SER A 9 3.11 -9.10 0.63
N ILE A 10 2.95 -8.51 -0.56
CA ILE A 10 2.37 -7.18 -0.73
C ILE A 10 1.21 -7.24 -1.71
N VAL A 11 0.05 -6.70 -1.28
CA VAL A 11 -1.12 -6.50 -2.13
C VAL A 11 -1.25 -5.01 -2.43
N PHE A 12 -1.35 -4.68 -3.71
CA PHE A 12 -1.57 -3.34 -4.21
C PHE A 12 -2.99 -3.23 -4.73
N THR A 13 -3.69 -2.16 -4.38
CA THR A 13 -4.92 -1.74 -5.07
C THR A 13 -4.68 -0.41 -5.77
N ALA A 14 -5.32 -0.22 -6.92
CA ALA A 14 -5.38 1.08 -7.59
C ALA A 14 -6.82 1.37 -7.99
N THR A 15 -7.23 2.64 -7.91
CA THR A 15 -8.50 3.10 -8.46
C THR A 15 -8.57 2.85 -9.97
N ASP A 16 -9.80 2.78 -10.48
CA ASP A 16 -10.04 2.39 -11.86
C ASP A 16 -9.58 3.45 -12.87
N ASP A 17 -9.29 4.67 -12.43
CA ASP A 17 -8.72 5.77 -13.22
C ASP A 17 -7.18 5.69 -13.40
N VAL A 18 -6.52 4.63 -12.89
CA VAL A 18 -5.07 4.39 -13.07
C VAL A 18 -4.83 3.27 -14.08
N HIS A 19 -4.21 3.61 -15.21
CA HIS A 19 -3.98 2.67 -16.32
C HIS A 19 -2.54 2.66 -16.87
N SER A 20 -1.68 3.54 -16.38
CA SER A 20 -0.36 3.77 -16.99
C SER A 20 0.69 2.71 -16.65
N ALA A 21 0.58 2.07 -15.48
CA ALA A 21 1.55 1.09 -15.01
C ALA A 21 0.98 0.21 -13.87
N TYR A 22 1.63 -0.93 -13.61
CA TYR A 22 1.32 -1.76 -12.45
C TYR A 22 2.04 -1.20 -11.20
N PRO A 23 1.34 -0.95 -10.08
CA PRO A 23 1.99 -0.47 -8.85
C PRO A 23 3.12 -1.36 -8.34
N ALA A 24 3.02 -2.68 -8.52
CA ALA A 24 4.04 -3.64 -8.11
C ALA A 24 5.40 -3.44 -8.82
N GLU A 25 5.44 -2.79 -9.98
CA GLU A 25 6.69 -2.45 -10.68
C GLU A 25 7.59 -1.57 -9.80
N ALA A 26 7.00 -0.62 -9.05
CA ALA A 26 7.74 0.24 -8.14
C ALA A 26 8.47 -0.56 -7.05
N ALA A 27 7.84 -1.62 -6.52
CA ALA A 27 8.47 -2.50 -5.54
C ALA A 27 9.65 -3.28 -6.15
N ARG A 28 9.54 -3.70 -7.43
CA ARG A 28 10.65 -4.35 -8.14
C ARG A 28 11.83 -3.41 -8.33
N VAL A 29 11.57 -2.17 -8.74
CA VAL A 29 12.60 -1.13 -8.89
C VAL A 29 13.26 -0.80 -7.55
N ALA A 30 12.50 -0.88 -6.45
CA ALA A 30 13.01 -0.70 -5.09
C ALA A 30 13.82 -1.89 -4.55
N GLY A 31 14.02 -2.96 -5.33
CA GLY A 31 14.83 -4.13 -4.95
C GLY A 31 14.05 -5.32 -4.41
N ILE A 32 12.73 -5.21 -4.21
CA ILE A 32 11.89 -6.27 -3.67
C ILE A 32 11.61 -7.31 -4.77
N THR A 33 12.54 -8.24 -4.94
CA THR A 33 12.60 -9.17 -6.09
C THR A 33 12.04 -10.56 -5.80
N HIS A 34 12.06 -11.01 -4.56
CA HIS A 34 11.68 -12.37 -4.17
C HIS A 34 10.32 -12.47 -3.46
N VAL A 35 9.77 -11.34 -2.99
CA VAL A 35 8.48 -11.30 -2.29
C VAL A 35 7.31 -11.45 -3.29
N PRO A 36 6.28 -12.25 -2.98
CA PRO A 36 5.04 -12.33 -3.77
C PRO A 36 4.29 -10.98 -3.78
N LEU A 37 3.98 -10.48 -4.98
CA LEU A 37 3.25 -9.23 -5.19
C LEU A 37 1.95 -9.51 -5.96
N LEU A 38 0.86 -8.85 -5.58
CA LEU A 38 -0.42 -8.92 -6.29
C LEU A 38 -0.98 -7.52 -6.52
N CYS A 39 -1.42 -7.21 -7.74
CA CYS A 39 -2.19 -6.01 -8.03
C CYS A 39 -3.66 -6.37 -8.26
N THR A 40 -4.55 -5.61 -7.65
CA THR A 40 -5.99 -5.68 -7.91
C THR A 40 -6.54 -4.28 -8.17
N ARG A 41 -7.72 -4.21 -8.79
CA ARG A 41 -8.48 -2.97 -8.88
C ARG A 41 -9.18 -2.72 -7.55
N GLU A 42 -9.19 -1.47 -7.11
CA GLU A 42 -10.00 -1.04 -5.98
C GLU A 42 -11.48 -0.96 -6.37
N LEU A 43 -12.37 -0.94 -5.38
CA LEU A 43 -13.75 -0.55 -5.60
C LEU A 43 -13.85 0.87 -6.20
N ASP A 44 -14.75 1.01 -7.16
CA ASP A 44 -15.16 2.31 -7.71
C ASP A 44 -16.33 2.83 -6.87
N ILE A 45 -16.04 3.83 -6.03
CA ILE A 45 -16.99 4.42 -5.07
C ILE A 45 -17.16 5.89 -5.41
N GLU A 46 -18.41 6.32 -5.56
CA GLU A 46 -18.75 7.73 -5.80
C GLU A 46 -18.21 8.63 -4.69
N GLY A 47 -17.49 9.70 -5.06
CA GLY A 47 -16.80 10.59 -4.12
C GLY A 47 -15.52 9.99 -3.51
N GLY A 48 -15.06 8.85 -4.01
CA GLY A 48 -13.78 8.25 -3.62
C GLY A 48 -12.57 9.09 -4.06
N ILE A 49 -11.43 8.83 -3.43
CA ILE A 49 -10.17 9.49 -3.78
C ILE A 49 -9.67 8.96 -5.12
N GLU A 50 -9.65 9.83 -6.14
CA GLU A 50 -9.11 9.56 -7.47
C GLU A 50 -7.60 9.26 -7.45
N ARG A 51 -7.15 8.50 -8.46
CA ARG A 51 -5.73 8.14 -8.70
C ARG A 51 -5.01 7.61 -7.45
N CYS A 52 -5.74 6.86 -6.64
CA CYS A 52 -5.26 6.39 -5.35
C CYS A 52 -4.69 4.96 -5.46
N ILE A 53 -3.43 4.79 -5.06
CA ILE A 53 -2.78 3.50 -4.89
C ILE A 53 -2.75 3.17 -3.40
N ARG A 54 -3.21 1.98 -3.01
CA ARG A 54 -3.13 1.47 -1.64
C ARG A 54 -2.22 0.25 -1.59
N ILE A 55 -1.58 0.06 -0.45
CA ILE A 55 -0.63 -1.02 -0.21
C ILE A 55 -0.99 -1.70 1.10
N LEU A 56 -1.27 -3.00 1.04
CA LEU A 56 -1.37 -3.87 2.19
C LEU A 56 -0.13 -4.76 2.24
N VAL A 57 0.64 -4.63 3.32
CA VAL A 57 1.87 -5.40 3.54
C VAL A 57 1.63 -6.43 4.63
N HIS A 58 1.89 -7.70 4.32
CA HIS A 58 2.01 -8.75 5.33
C HIS A 58 3.49 -8.93 5.66
N ALA A 59 3.86 -8.83 6.94
CA ALA A 59 5.23 -8.96 7.39
C ALA A 59 5.31 -9.63 8.76
N TYR A 60 6.41 -10.32 9.02
CA TYR A 60 6.79 -10.75 10.36
C TYR A 60 7.35 -9.57 11.14
N THR A 61 6.91 -9.39 12.38
CA THR A 61 7.41 -8.32 13.24
C THR A 61 7.16 -8.65 14.71
N PRO A 62 8.09 -8.29 15.62
CA PRO A 62 7.85 -8.41 17.06
C PRO A 62 6.93 -7.33 17.60
N ARG A 63 6.60 -6.31 16.79
CA ARG A 63 5.71 -5.21 17.18
C ARG A 63 4.25 -5.66 17.20
N THR A 64 3.51 -5.14 18.16
CA THR A 64 2.06 -5.27 18.20
C THR A 64 1.43 -4.40 17.10
N ALA A 65 0.19 -4.73 16.71
CA ALA A 65 -0.53 -3.99 15.68
C ALA A 65 -0.67 -2.49 16.02
N ARG A 66 -0.79 -2.12 17.30
CA ARG A 66 -0.91 -0.72 17.74
C ARG A 66 0.37 0.09 17.59
N GLU A 67 1.52 -0.57 17.53
CA GLU A 67 2.84 0.08 17.38
C GLU A 67 3.22 0.26 15.90
N LEU A 68 2.44 -0.30 14.98
CA LEU A 68 2.64 -0.15 13.55
C LEU A 68 2.23 1.24 13.09
N ARG A 69 3.03 1.80 12.19
CA ARG A 69 2.76 3.11 11.58
C ARG A 69 2.23 2.89 10.18
N HIS A 70 0.94 3.14 9.99
CA HIS A 70 0.32 3.11 8.67
C HIS A 70 0.51 4.48 7.99
N VAL A 71 1.10 4.48 6.80
CA VAL A 71 1.51 5.70 6.08
C VAL A 71 0.46 6.08 5.05
N TYR A 72 0.04 7.35 5.08
CA TYR A 72 -0.90 7.94 4.13
C TYR A 72 -0.29 9.24 3.62
N LEU A 73 -0.18 9.37 2.29
CA LEU A 73 0.51 10.47 1.63
C LEU A 73 -0.46 11.25 0.74
N HIS A 74 -0.08 12.48 0.38
CA HIS A 74 -0.84 13.33 -0.54
C HIS A 74 -2.31 13.47 -0.10
N ASP A 75 -3.26 13.31 -1.03
CA ASP A 75 -4.70 13.42 -0.78
C ASP A 75 -5.23 12.24 0.05
N ALA A 76 -4.54 11.09 0.04
CA ALA A 76 -4.91 9.92 0.84
C ALA A 76 -4.74 10.15 2.35
N ARG A 77 -4.06 11.23 2.78
CA ARG A 77 -4.01 11.63 4.21
C ARG A 77 -5.41 11.76 4.82
N GLN A 78 -6.39 12.18 4.03
CA GLN A 78 -7.78 12.33 4.47
C GLN A 78 -8.44 10.99 4.88
N LEU A 79 -7.88 9.84 4.47
CA LEU A 79 -8.36 8.52 4.87
C LEU A 79 -7.99 8.15 6.32
N ARG A 80 -7.06 8.86 6.95
CA ARG A 80 -6.71 8.69 8.37
C ARG A 80 -7.47 9.69 9.22
N THR A 81 -8.66 9.27 9.65
CA THR A 81 -9.54 10.09 10.48
C THR A 81 -9.14 10.13 11.97
N ASP A 82 -8.18 9.30 12.38
CA ASP A 82 -7.73 9.13 13.76
C ASP A 82 -6.42 9.89 14.12
N LEU A 83 -5.77 10.55 13.15
CA LEU A 83 -4.59 11.37 13.39
C LEU A 83 -4.89 12.84 13.01
N PRO A 84 -4.63 13.83 13.88
CA PRO A 84 -4.69 15.24 13.49
C PRO A 84 -3.62 15.55 12.43
N GLU A 85 -3.91 16.49 11.54
CA GLU A 85 -3.03 16.94 10.44
C GLU A 85 -1.63 17.39 10.89
#